data_AF-A0A7X0RY14-F1
#
_entry.id   AF-A0A7X0RY14-F1
#
_cell.length_a   1.000
_cell.length_b   1.000
_cell.length_c   1.000
_cell.angle_alpha   90.00
_cell.angle_beta   90.00
_cell.angle_gamma   90.00
#
_symmetry.space_group_name_H-M   'P 1'
#
loop_
_entity.id
_entity.type
_entity.pdbx_description
1 polymer ?
#
loop_
_entity_poly.entity_id
_entity_poly.type
_entity_poly.pdbx_seq_one_letter_code
_entity_poly.pdbx_strand_id
1 'polypeptide(L)'
;MEKRLSRTDLMFALGFLFLLVVAVGAFFYGVKVGSDQANARHEASIKPAGASNVKQSAYSQQDLVSFYHTVFLPYREFMSEWSAARQQWLSDSTVDRSAALTSLSKRAAAKYESAKVAYVSDASPLLASAQDNYLKSLKLFSSSFSKLAGAANDGTAATMFDKLNADAFYKEGVSQQLAAQKQYYAAMLKWGSSVDADVPDTYAIPTVIANSTWKSLPLLVKNIVSAEYMEAGRQSYDFLPQDLTARIDQFIQSGQAEKMKQRSMGSIADMLTGTDAVRGGDFLSLKTRLYNNQTLPQLPFFSPDN
;
A
#
# COMPACT_ATOMS: atom_id res chain seq x y z
N MET A 1 -17.83 50.64 -8.21
CA MET A 1 -17.56 50.50 -6.76
C MET A 1 -16.38 49.55 -6.59
N GLU A 2 -15.16 50.08 -6.56
CA GLU A 2 -13.97 49.28 -6.23
C GLU A 2 -13.68 49.46 -4.74
N LYS A 3 -14.05 48.47 -3.92
CA LYS A 3 -13.61 48.39 -2.53
C LYS A 3 -12.13 48.01 -2.52
N ARG A 4 -11.24 49.01 -2.53
CA ARG A 4 -9.83 48.80 -2.20
C ARG A 4 -9.75 48.26 -0.78
N LEU A 5 -9.07 47.14 -0.58
CA LEU A 5 -8.84 46.57 0.75
C LEU A 5 -8.24 47.65 1.66
N SER A 6 -8.78 47.78 2.88
CA SER A 6 -8.20 48.69 3.86
C SER A 6 -6.82 48.15 4.26
N ARG A 7 -5.88 49.04 4.62
CA ARG A 7 -4.55 48.63 5.10
C ARG A 7 -4.62 47.63 6.26
N THR A 8 -5.70 47.66 7.03
CA THR A 8 -5.99 46.74 8.13
C THR A 8 -6.33 45.33 7.63
N ASP A 9 -7.09 45.20 6.55
CA ASP A 9 -7.43 43.90 5.94
C ASP A 9 -6.19 43.22 5.35
N LEU A 10 -5.28 44.01 4.79
CA LEU A 10 -4.02 43.53 4.24
C LEU A 10 -3.06 43.03 5.34
N MET A 11 -3.03 43.71 6.50
CA MET A 11 -2.30 43.25 7.69
C MET A 11 -2.87 41.93 8.24
N PHE A 12 -4.20 41.78 8.27
CA PHE A 12 -4.83 40.53 8.71
C PHE A 12 -4.56 39.37 7.76
N ALA A 13 -4.63 39.60 6.45
CA ALA A 13 -4.31 38.58 5.46
C ALA A 13 -2.84 38.13 5.54
N LEU A 14 -1.91 39.08 5.75
CA LEU A 14 -0.50 38.78 5.91
C LEU A 14 -0.21 37.99 7.20
N GLY A 15 -0.87 38.36 8.31
CA GLY A 15 -0.78 37.64 9.57
C GLY A 15 -1.33 36.22 9.49
N PHE A 16 -2.45 36.03 8.78
CA PHE A 16 -3.02 34.71 8.54
C PHE A 16 -2.11 33.83 7.68
N LEU A 17 -1.53 34.39 6.60
CA LEU A 17 -0.59 33.69 5.74
C LEU A 17 0.67 33.27 6.52
N PHE A 18 1.20 34.16 7.36
CA PHE A 18 2.34 33.86 8.22
C PHE A 18 2.04 32.72 9.20
N LEU A 19 0.87 32.76 9.84
CA LEU A 19 0.46 31.72 10.79
C LEU A 19 0.24 30.37 10.09
N LEU A 20 -0.26 30.37 8.85
CA LEU A 20 -0.39 29.16 8.02
C LEU A 20 0.99 28.54 7.72
N VAL A 21 1.97 29.35 7.34
CA VAL A 21 3.35 28.88 7.06
C VAL A 21 4.00 28.32 8.33
N VAL A 22 3.83 28.98 9.47
CA VAL A 22 4.34 28.51 10.76
C VAL A 22 3.66 27.19 11.18
N ALA A 23 2.35 27.05 11.00
CA ALA A 23 1.62 25.83 11.31
C ALA A 23 2.06 24.65 10.45
N VAL A 24 2.27 24.87 9.15
CA VAL A 24 2.78 23.84 8.22
C VAL A 24 4.23 23.47 8.58
N GLY A 25 5.09 24.45 8.89
CA GLY A 25 6.45 24.21 9.36
C GLY A 25 6.51 23.41 10.66
N ALA A 26 5.68 23.76 11.65
CA ALA A 26 5.56 23.05 12.91
C ALA A 26 5.00 21.63 12.72
N PHE A 27 4.06 21.43 11.79
CA PHE A 27 3.53 20.12 11.43
C PHE A 27 4.62 19.21 10.86
N PHE A 28 5.36 19.67 9.84
CA PHE A 28 6.45 18.88 9.25
C PHE A 28 7.62 18.65 10.23
N TYR A 29 7.94 19.63 11.07
CA TYR A 29 8.91 19.47 12.15
C TYR A 29 8.45 18.46 13.20
N GLY A 30 7.17 18.49 13.58
CA GLY A 30 6.56 17.50 14.47
C GLY A 30 6.57 16.09 13.89
N VAL A 31 6.32 15.94 12.59
CA VAL A 31 6.46 14.66 11.87
C VAL A 31 7.91 14.16 11.90
N LYS A 32 8.89 15.05 11.65
CA LYS A 32 10.32 14.71 11.70
C LYS A 32 10.77 14.31 13.10
N VAL A 33 10.47 15.11 14.14
CA VAL A 33 10.83 14.83 15.53
C VAL A 33 10.11 13.58 16.04
N GLY A 34 8.86 13.35 15.63
CA GLY A 34 8.13 12.12 15.93
C GLY A 34 8.80 10.89 15.31
N SER A 35 9.23 11.00 14.05
CA SER A 35 10.00 9.94 13.36
C SER A 35 11.36 9.71 14.03
N ASP A 36 12.07 10.77 14.40
CA ASP A 36 13.40 10.69 15.02
C ASP A 36 13.30 10.15 16.45
N GLN A 37 12.27 10.48 17.23
CA GLN A 37 12.01 9.87 18.54
C GLN A 37 11.57 8.40 18.44
N ALA A 38 10.76 8.04 17.45
CA ALA A 38 10.43 6.65 17.19
C ALA A 38 11.72 5.86 16.91
N ASN A 39 12.55 6.35 15.99
CA ASN A 39 13.86 5.78 15.65
C ASN A 39 14.82 5.71 16.86
N ALA A 40 14.90 6.75 17.70
CA ALA A 40 15.75 6.75 18.89
C ALA A 40 15.26 5.77 19.99
N ARG A 41 13.95 5.58 20.14
CA ARG A 41 13.40 4.54 21.01
C ARG A 41 13.73 3.14 20.48
N HIS A 42 13.79 2.96 19.17
CA HIS A 42 14.24 1.72 18.54
C HIS A 42 15.72 1.45 18.83
N GLU A 43 16.61 2.43 18.72
CA GLU A 43 18.04 2.26 19.04
C GLU A 43 18.29 1.95 20.53
N ALA A 44 17.49 2.53 21.43
CA ALA A 44 17.60 2.27 22.87
C ALA A 44 17.16 0.83 23.25
N SER A 45 16.26 0.21 22.49
CA SER A 45 15.80 -1.17 22.70
C SER A 45 16.75 -2.25 22.16
N ILE A 46 17.82 -1.86 21.46
CA ILE A 46 18.83 -2.79 20.89
C ILE A 46 20.03 -3.01 21.84
N LYS A 47 20.09 -2.35 23.01
CA LYS A 47 21.12 -2.64 24.02
C LYS A 47 20.79 -3.96 24.75
N PRO A 48 21.64 -5.00 24.67
CA PRO A 48 21.30 -6.31 25.20
C PRO A 48 21.51 -6.34 26.72
N ALA A 49 20.42 -6.46 27.48
CA ALA A 49 20.46 -7.04 28.81
C ALA A 49 20.51 -8.57 28.64
N GLY A 50 21.59 -9.19 29.12
CA GLY A 50 21.83 -10.62 28.96
C GLY A 50 20.76 -11.47 29.66
N ALA A 51 20.11 -12.34 28.88
CA ALA A 51 19.56 -13.60 29.35
C ALA A 51 19.34 -14.52 28.14
N SER A 52 19.96 -15.69 28.19
CA SER A 52 19.84 -16.77 27.23
C SER A 52 18.37 -17.21 27.10
N ASN A 53 17.75 -16.95 25.96
CA ASN A 53 16.56 -17.65 25.49
C ASN A 53 16.64 -17.71 23.97
N VAL A 54 16.28 -18.85 23.40
CA VAL A 54 16.23 -19.16 21.96
C VAL A 54 15.85 -17.92 21.17
N LYS A 55 16.66 -17.50 20.19
CA LYS A 55 16.35 -16.40 19.28
C LYS A 55 14.97 -16.66 18.67
N GLN A 56 13.92 -16.09 19.25
CA GLN A 56 12.61 -16.07 18.64
C GLN A 56 12.80 -15.23 17.37
N SER A 57 12.86 -15.91 16.22
CA SER A 57 13.05 -15.25 14.94
C SER A 57 12.00 -14.15 14.82
N ALA A 58 12.44 -12.92 14.60
CA ALA A 58 11.55 -11.86 14.14
C ALA A 58 10.76 -12.39 12.93
N TYR A 59 9.47 -12.02 12.80
CA TYR A 59 8.59 -12.41 11.71
C TYR A 59 8.30 -13.92 11.63
N SER A 60 7.80 -14.52 12.72
CA SER A 60 7.38 -15.92 12.69
C SER A 60 6.19 -16.13 11.72
N GLN A 61 5.96 -17.38 11.28
CA GLN A 61 4.77 -17.72 10.48
C GLN A 61 3.48 -17.30 11.19
N GLN A 62 3.43 -17.45 12.52
CA GLN A 62 2.28 -17.02 13.33
C GLN A 62 2.08 -15.51 13.29
N ASP A 63 3.16 -14.72 13.35
CA ASP A 63 3.07 -13.26 13.25
C ASP A 63 2.49 -12.83 11.89
N LEU A 64 2.95 -13.45 10.80
CA LEU A 64 2.45 -13.16 9.45
C LEU A 64 0.97 -13.52 9.27
N VAL A 65 0.55 -14.66 9.80
CA VAL A 65 -0.86 -15.14 9.74
C VAL A 65 -1.76 -14.30 10.64
N SER A 66 -1.32 -13.99 11.86
CA SER A 66 -2.06 -13.11 12.76
C SER A 66 -2.28 -11.75 12.12
N PHE A 67 -1.22 -11.14 11.58
CA PHE A 67 -1.30 -9.87 10.86
C PHE A 67 -2.23 -9.95 9.65
N TYR A 68 -2.20 -11.07 8.90
CA TYR A 68 -3.09 -11.30 7.77
C TYR A 68 -4.55 -11.14 8.19
N HIS A 69 -5.00 -11.86 9.20
CA HIS A 69 -6.42 -11.89 9.59
C HIS A 69 -6.86 -10.64 10.35
N THR A 70 -5.97 -10.03 11.12
CA THR A 70 -6.35 -8.95 12.05
C THR A 70 -6.16 -7.55 11.49
N VAL A 71 -5.26 -7.38 10.50
CA VAL A 71 -4.93 -6.08 9.92
C VAL A 71 -5.15 -6.09 8.41
N PHE A 72 -4.48 -7.00 7.69
CA PHE A 72 -4.44 -6.96 6.24
C PHE A 72 -5.79 -7.31 5.58
N LEU A 73 -6.43 -8.40 6.01
CA LEU A 73 -7.70 -8.86 5.43
C LEU A 73 -8.83 -7.84 5.63
N PRO A 74 -9.09 -7.29 6.84
CA PRO A 74 -10.09 -6.24 7.03
C PRO A 74 -9.83 -5.01 6.14
N TYR A 75 -8.56 -4.65 5.94
CA TYR A 75 -8.17 -3.59 5.03
C TYR A 75 -8.48 -3.93 3.56
N ARG A 76 -8.16 -5.16 3.12
CA ARG A 76 -8.45 -5.64 1.77
C ARG A 76 -9.93 -5.72 1.46
N GLU A 77 -10.76 -6.07 2.43
CA GLU A 77 -12.22 -6.03 2.30
C GLU A 77 -12.69 -4.62 1.97
N PHE A 78 -12.22 -3.61 2.72
CA PHE A 78 -12.53 -2.21 2.43
C PHE A 78 -12.06 -1.79 1.03
N MET A 79 -10.85 -2.16 0.62
CA MET A 79 -10.36 -1.85 -0.74
C MET A 79 -11.17 -2.53 -1.84
N SER A 80 -11.68 -3.74 -1.58
CA SER A 80 -12.52 -4.48 -2.51
C SER A 80 -13.90 -3.80 -2.66
N GLU A 81 -14.49 -3.34 -1.54
CA GLU A 81 -15.71 -2.53 -1.57
C GLU A 81 -15.51 -1.19 -2.30
N TRP A 82 -14.37 -0.54 -2.09
CA TRP A 82 -14.02 0.68 -2.82
C TRP A 82 -13.92 0.41 -4.32
N SER A 83 -13.18 -0.63 -4.73
CA SER A 83 -13.05 -1.02 -6.12
C SER A 83 -14.41 -1.32 -6.76
N ALA A 84 -15.26 -2.09 -6.08
CA ALA A 84 -16.61 -2.41 -6.55
C ALA A 84 -17.46 -1.13 -6.74
N ALA A 85 -17.40 -0.18 -5.80
CA ALA A 85 -18.09 1.10 -5.95
C ALA A 85 -17.59 1.89 -7.17
N ARG A 86 -16.27 1.95 -7.41
CA ARG A 86 -15.71 2.62 -8.60
C ARG A 86 -16.26 2.01 -9.89
N GLN A 87 -16.24 0.68 -9.98
CA GLN A 87 -16.74 -0.05 -11.15
C GLN A 87 -18.24 0.20 -11.35
N GLN A 88 -19.02 0.19 -10.27
CA GLN A 88 -20.45 0.45 -10.32
C GLN A 88 -20.77 1.87 -10.82
N TRP A 89 -20.02 2.88 -10.38
CA TRP A 89 -20.22 4.27 -10.83
C TRP A 89 -19.89 4.46 -12.31
N LEU A 90 -18.97 3.68 -12.84
CA LEU A 90 -18.60 3.70 -14.26
C LEU A 90 -19.64 2.98 -15.13
N SER A 91 -20.31 1.94 -14.61
CA SER A 91 -21.28 1.14 -15.36
C SER A 91 -22.71 1.66 -15.25
N ASP A 92 -23.05 2.37 -14.18
CA ASP A 92 -24.41 2.86 -13.92
C ASP A 92 -24.38 4.32 -13.41
N SER A 93 -24.86 5.24 -14.26
CA SER A 93 -24.93 6.67 -13.95
C SER A 93 -26.02 7.05 -12.94
N THR A 94 -26.91 6.13 -12.59
CA THR A 94 -28.03 6.37 -11.65
C THR A 94 -27.65 6.12 -10.19
N VAL A 95 -26.47 5.55 -9.95
CA VAL A 95 -25.97 5.25 -8.59
C VAL A 95 -25.80 6.53 -7.78
N ASP A 96 -26.31 6.50 -6.55
CA ASP A 96 -26.07 7.56 -5.57
C ASP A 96 -24.64 7.46 -5.01
N ARG A 97 -23.74 8.23 -5.62
CA ARG A 97 -22.32 8.31 -5.25
C ARG A 97 -22.13 8.96 -3.88
N SER A 98 -23.02 9.87 -3.50
CA SER A 98 -23.00 10.53 -2.19
C SER A 98 -23.25 9.53 -1.07
N ALA A 99 -24.30 8.73 -1.21
CA ALA A 99 -24.59 7.63 -0.29
C ALA A 99 -23.46 6.59 -0.27
N ALA A 100 -22.92 6.23 -1.44
CA ALA A 100 -21.81 5.28 -1.54
C ALA A 100 -20.55 5.78 -0.81
N LEU A 101 -20.13 7.05 -1.02
CA LEU A 101 -18.99 7.63 -0.29
C LEU A 101 -19.23 7.74 1.22
N THR A 102 -20.45 8.09 1.63
CA THR A 102 -20.81 8.11 3.06
C THR A 102 -20.67 6.72 3.68
N SER A 103 -21.14 5.69 2.98
CA SER A 103 -21.01 4.28 3.40
C SER A 103 -19.54 3.87 3.48
N LEU A 104 -18.76 4.11 2.43
CA LEU A 104 -17.33 3.81 2.39
C LEU A 104 -16.54 4.53 3.48
N SER A 105 -16.87 5.79 3.77
CA SER A 105 -16.24 6.55 4.86
C SER A 105 -16.46 5.90 6.22
N LYS A 106 -17.70 5.46 6.50
CA LYS A 106 -18.06 4.76 7.74
C LYS A 106 -17.38 3.39 7.83
N ARG A 107 -17.28 2.65 6.71
CA ARG A 107 -16.60 1.37 6.66
C ARG A 107 -15.10 1.51 6.91
N ALA A 108 -14.44 2.48 6.30
CA ALA A 108 -13.05 2.79 6.56
C ALA A 108 -12.81 3.08 8.06
N ALA A 109 -13.67 3.88 8.69
CA ALA A 109 -13.60 4.15 10.13
C ALA A 109 -13.82 2.89 10.98
N ALA A 110 -14.78 2.04 10.62
CA ALA A 110 -15.02 0.78 11.32
C ALA A 110 -13.84 -0.19 11.22
N LYS A 111 -13.24 -0.34 10.02
CA LYS A 111 -12.03 -1.15 9.82
C LYS A 111 -10.83 -0.59 10.58
N TYR A 112 -10.73 0.73 10.69
CA TYR A 112 -9.69 1.39 11.50
C TYR A 112 -9.82 1.00 12.97
N GLU A 113 -11.02 1.12 13.56
CA GLU A 113 -11.22 0.76 14.98
C GLU A 113 -10.94 -0.72 15.24
N SER A 114 -11.32 -1.62 14.33
CA SER A 114 -11.01 -3.06 14.49
C SER A 114 -9.52 -3.36 14.38
N ALA A 115 -8.82 -2.75 13.42
CA ALA A 115 -7.40 -3.03 13.19
C ALA A 115 -6.49 -2.33 14.22
N LYS A 116 -6.93 -1.24 14.84
CA LYS A 116 -6.15 -0.47 15.82
C LYS A 116 -5.90 -1.23 17.10
N VAL A 117 -6.83 -2.08 17.52
CA VAL A 117 -6.72 -2.88 18.75
C VAL A 117 -6.04 -4.23 18.52
N ALA A 118 -5.74 -4.58 17.27
CA ALA A 118 -5.04 -5.80 16.94
C ALA A 118 -3.60 -5.75 17.48
N TYR A 119 -3.22 -6.77 18.24
CA TYR A 119 -1.85 -6.92 18.72
C TYR A 119 -0.93 -7.34 17.56
N VAL A 120 0.17 -6.61 17.40
CA VAL A 120 1.28 -6.97 16.53
C VAL A 120 2.52 -7.10 17.40
N SER A 121 3.25 -8.21 17.24
CA SER A 121 4.44 -8.52 18.04
C SER A 121 5.52 -7.45 17.88
N ASP A 122 6.07 -6.97 19.01
CA ASP A 122 7.19 -6.02 19.03
C ASP A 122 8.45 -6.57 18.35
N ALA A 123 8.57 -7.91 18.27
CA ALA A 123 9.64 -8.58 17.54
C ALA A 123 9.50 -8.44 16.00
N SER A 124 8.40 -7.89 15.50
CA SER A 124 8.10 -7.76 14.07
C SER A 124 7.90 -6.30 13.64
N PRO A 125 8.95 -5.44 13.65
CA PRO A 125 8.80 -4.00 13.42
C PRO A 125 8.27 -3.62 12.03
N LEU A 126 8.53 -4.42 10.99
CA LEU A 126 7.93 -4.21 9.66
C LEU A 126 6.41 -4.40 9.69
N LEU A 127 5.90 -5.36 10.49
CA LEU A 127 4.46 -5.57 10.64
C LEU A 127 3.82 -4.44 11.44
N ALA A 128 4.47 -3.98 12.52
CA ALA A 128 3.98 -2.83 13.28
C ALA A 128 3.91 -1.57 12.39
N SER A 129 4.95 -1.32 11.61
CA SER A 129 4.98 -0.20 10.66
C SER A 129 3.91 -0.32 9.58
N ALA A 130 3.66 -1.55 9.08
CA ALA A 130 2.59 -1.81 8.11
C ALA A 130 1.21 -1.55 8.72
N GLN A 131 0.98 -1.96 9.97
CA GLN A 131 -0.26 -1.66 10.69
C GLN A 131 -0.49 -0.15 10.79
N ASP A 132 0.50 0.60 11.25
CA ASP A 132 0.41 2.06 11.37
C ASP A 132 0.05 2.73 10.05
N ASN A 133 0.65 2.28 8.95
CA ASN A 133 0.40 2.85 7.64
C ASN A 133 -0.98 2.44 7.08
N TYR A 134 -1.46 1.21 7.31
CA TYR A 134 -2.84 0.85 7.00
C TYR A 134 -3.86 1.66 7.82
N LEU A 135 -3.59 1.88 9.11
CA LEU A 135 -4.44 2.70 9.97
C LEU A 135 -4.49 4.16 9.50
N LYS A 136 -3.35 4.75 9.15
CA LYS A 136 -3.30 6.10 8.53
C LYS A 136 -4.09 6.13 7.23
N SER A 137 -3.89 5.13 6.37
CA SER A 137 -4.60 5.01 5.08
C SER A 137 -6.12 4.99 5.27
N LEU A 138 -6.64 4.13 6.16
CA LEU A 138 -8.08 4.06 6.46
C LEU A 138 -8.64 5.39 6.98
N LYS A 139 -7.92 6.06 7.89
CA LYS A 139 -8.33 7.36 8.43
C LYS A 139 -8.38 8.45 7.35
N LEU A 140 -7.39 8.44 6.45
CA LEU A 140 -7.29 9.38 5.33
C LEU A 140 -8.39 9.14 4.29
N PHE A 141 -8.65 7.88 3.92
CA PHE A 141 -9.79 7.54 3.07
C PHE A 141 -11.12 7.93 3.70
N SER A 142 -11.32 7.62 4.99
CA SER A 142 -12.54 8.00 5.71
C SER A 142 -12.79 9.50 5.64
N SER A 143 -11.74 10.29 5.84
CA SER A 143 -11.79 11.75 5.81
C SER A 143 -12.04 12.29 4.41
N SER A 144 -11.35 11.75 3.39
CA SER A 144 -11.53 12.13 1.99
C SER A 144 -12.96 11.84 1.51
N PHE A 145 -13.44 10.63 1.75
CA PHE A 145 -14.78 10.20 1.32
C PHE A 145 -15.88 10.98 2.02
N SER A 146 -15.75 11.25 3.33
CA SER A 146 -16.71 12.08 4.07
C SER A 146 -16.76 13.51 3.51
N LYS A 147 -15.59 14.12 3.29
CA LYS A 147 -15.46 15.47 2.74
C LYS A 147 -16.09 15.60 1.35
N LEU A 148 -15.91 14.59 0.50
CA LEU A 148 -16.35 14.63 -0.89
C LEU A 148 -17.79 14.13 -1.11
N ALA A 149 -18.39 13.43 -0.15
CA ALA A 149 -19.71 12.83 -0.28
C ALA A 149 -20.79 13.85 -0.69
N GLY A 150 -20.80 15.06 -0.09
CA GLY A 150 -21.84 16.06 -0.35
C GLY A 150 -21.91 16.57 -1.79
N ALA A 151 -20.80 16.52 -2.53
CA ALA A 151 -20.70 16.99 -3.92
C ALA A 151 -20.47 15.84 -4.91
N ALA A 152 -20.73 14.60 -4.47
CA ALA A 152 -20.36 13.40 -5.22
C ALA A 152 -21.27 13.10 -6.41
N ASN A 153 -22.52 13.57 -6.34
CA ASN A 153 -23.49 13.45 -7.43
C ASN A 153 -23.37 14.59 -8.45
N ASP A 154 -22.52 15.59 -8.20
CA ASP A 154 -22.30 16.70 -9.12
C ASP A 154 -21.41 16.25 -10.29
N GLY A 155 -22.01 16.10 -11.47
CA GLY A 155 -21.33 15.71 -12.70
C GLY A 155 -21.23 14.21 -12.91
N THR A 156 -20.30 13.74 -13.74
CA THR A 156 -20.14 12.32 -14.09
C THR A 156 -19.24 11.58 -13.09
N ALA A 157 -19.20 10.25 -13.16
CA ALA A 157 -18.26 9.44 -12.37
C ALA A 157 -16.79 9.87 -12.62
N ALA A 158 -16.44 10.19 -13.87
CA ALA A 158 -15.11 10.69 -14.22
C ALA A 158 -14.77 11.99 -13.47
N THR A 159 -15.68 12.96 -13.43
CA THR A 159 -15.49 14.20 -12.66
C THR A 159 -15.32 13.93 -11.17
N MET A 160 -16.02 12.92 -10.63
CA MET A 160 -15.84 12.50 -9.24
C MET A 160 -14.45 11.89 -9.01
N PHE A 161 -13.97 11.05 -9.93
CA PHE A 161 -12.61 10.51 -9.82
C PHE A 161 -11.54 11.60 -9.94
N ASP A 162 -11.73 12.62 -10.77
CA ASP A 162 -10.83 13.77 -10.82
C ASP A 162 -10.78 14.51 -9.47
N LYS A 163 -11.93 14.71 -8.82
CA LYS A 163 -12.00 15.31 -7.48
C LYS A 163 -11.26 14.47 -6.43
N LEU A 164 -11.43 13.14 -6.45
CA LEU A 164 -10.71 12.22 -5.56
C LEU A 164 -9.21 12.25 -5.84
N ASN A 165 -8.81 12.14 -7.11
CA ASN A 165 -7.42 12.18 -7.54
C ASN A 165 -6.77 13.56 -7.35
N ALA A 166 -7.52 14.60 -7.02
CA ALA A 166 -7.00 15.90 -6.61
C ALA A 166 -6.94 16.06 -5.08
N ASP A 167 -7.71 15.27 -4.32
CA ASP A 167 -7.79 15.38 -2.86
C ASP A 167 -6.52 14.86 -2.17
N ALA A 168 -5.94 15.70 -1.31
CA ALA A 168 -4.69 15.39 -0.62
C ALA A 168 -4.82 14.20 0.34
N PHE A 169 -5.98 14.04 1.01
CA PHE A 169 -6.19 12.91 1.91
C PHE A 169 -6.30 11.60 1.12
N TYR A 170 -6.99 11.61 -0.02
CA TYR A 170 -7.05 10.43 -0.89
C TYR A 170 -5.65 10.01 -1.37
N LYS A 171 -4.87 10.95 -1.92
CA LYS A 171 -3.50 10.68 -2.40
C LYS A 171 -2.60 10.13 -1.31
N GLU A 172 -2.61 10.76 -0.14
CA GLU A 172 -1.81 10.30 0.98
C GLU A 172 -2.30 8.94 1.49
N GLY A 173 -3.62 8.72 1.50
CA GLY A 173 -4.21 7.42 1.84
C GLY A 173 -3.72 6.29 0.96
N VAL A 174 -3.63 6.53 -0.36
CA VAL A 174 -3.03 5.59 -1.33
C VAL A 174 -1.54 5.40 -1.07
N SER A 175 -0.78 6.48 -0.80
CA SER A 175 0.64 6.36 -0.49
C SER A 175 0.90 5.51 0.75
N GLN A 176 0.13 5.75 1.83
CA GLN A 176 0.24 4.99 3.08
C GLN A 176 -0.15 3.52 2.88
N GLN A 177 -1.18 3.24 2.07
CA GLN A 177 -1.53 1.87 1.68
C GLN A 177 -0.36 1.13 1.02
N LEU A 178 0.26 1.75 0.01
CA LEU A 178 1.32 1.11 -0.77
C LEU A 178 2.58 0.90 0.08
N ALA A 179 2.90 1.84 0.98
CA ALA A 179 3.97 1.69 1.95
C ALA A 179 3.70 0.51 2.91
N ALA A 180 2.47 0.40 3.44
CA ALA A 180 2.07 -0.70 4.29
C ALA A 180 2.16 -2.06 3.58
N GLN A 181 1.72 -2.10 2.31
CA GLN A 181 1.83 -3.28 1.47
C GLN A 181 3.30 -3.67 1.31
N LYS A 182 4.18 -2.75 0.88
CA LYS A 182 5.62 -3.02 0.75
C LYS A 182 6.22 -3.57 2.04
N GLN A 183 5.90 -2.97 3.19
CA GLN A 183 6.39 -3.42 4.50
C GLN A 183 5.92 -4.84 4.84
N TYR A 184 4.68 -5.19 4.51
CA TYR A 184 4.18 -6.55 4.74
C TYR A 184 4.90 -7.58 3.87
N TYR A 185 5.15 -7.30 2.58
CA TYR A 185 5.95 -8.18 1.72
C TYR A 185 7.42 -8.25 2.17
N ALA A 186 7.98 -7.16 2.71
CA ALA A 186 9.32 -7.16 3.27
C ALA A 186 9.40 -8.07 4.51
N ALA A 187 8.36 -8.08 5.35
CA ALA A 187 8.27 -9.01 6.48
C ALA A 187 8.21 -10.48 6.00
N MET A 188 7.50 -10.76 4.90
CA MET A 188 7.49 -12.10 4.28
C MET A 188 8.87 -12.50 3.73
N LEU A 189 9.64 -11.56 3.18
CA LEU A 189 11.02 -11.82 2.76
C LEU A 189 11.92 -12.17 3.95
N LYS A 190 11.80 -11.43 5.06
CA LYS A 190 12.52 -11.71 6.31
C LYS A 190 12.18 -13.09 6.86
N TRP A 191 10.89 -13.45 6.87
CA TRP A 191 10.46 -14.81 7.20
C TRP A 191 11.06 -15.85 6.24
N GLY A 192 11.03 -15.59 4.92
CA GLY A 192 11.59 -16.49 3.93
C GLY A 192 13.06 -16.81 4.19
N SER A 193 13.86 -15.79 4.49
CA SER A 193 15.28 -15.95 4.81
C SER A 193 15.57 -16.71 6.11
N SER A 194 14.60 -16.82 7.01
CA SER A 194 14.78 -17.59 8.26
C SER A 194 14.45 -19.07 8.09
N VAL A 195 13.71 -19.45 7.04
CA VAL A 195 13.31 -20.84 6.76
C VAL A 195 14.01 -21.43 5.54
N ASP A 196 14.56 -20.60 4.65
CA ASP A 196 15.23 -21.00 3.41
C ASP A 196 16.48 -20.14 3.20
N ALA A 197 17.65 -20.79 3.23
CA ALA A 197 18.95 -20.13 3.12
C ALA A 197 19.22 -19.54 1.72
N ASP A 198 18.50 -19.98 0.69
CA ASP A 198 18.62 -19.44 -0.66
C ASP A 198 17.79 -18.16 -0.85
N VAL A 199 16.93 -17.81 0.12
CA VAL A 199 16.18 -16.57 0.14
C VAL A 199 16.96 -15.50 0.92
N PRO A 200 17.33 -14.37 0.28
CA PRO A 200 18.04 -13.32 0.98
C PRO A 200 17.12 -12.58 1.95
N ASP A 201 17.68 -12.08 3.05
CA ASP A 201 16.94 -11.35 4.07
C ASP A 201 16.52 -9.94 3.63
N THR A 202 17.19 -9.40 2.62
CA THR A 202 17.01 -8.09 2.01
C THR A 202 17.40 -8.18 0.55
N TYR A 203 16.89 -7.27 -0.27
CA TYR A 203 17.28 -7.19 -1.66
C TYR A 203 17.47 -5.74 -2.07
N ALA A 204 18.67 -5.39 -2.50
CA ALA A 204 18.96 -4.08 -3.05
C ALA A 204 18.43 -4.03 -4.49
N ILE A 205 17.31 -3.35 -4.69
CA ILE A 205 16.63 -3.26 -5.97
C ILE A 205 17.43 -2.32 -6.88
N PRO A 206 18.00 -2.81 -8.00
CA PRO A 206 18.67 -1.93 -8.94
C PRO A 206 17.63 -1.09 -9.70
N THR A 207 18.05 0.07 -10.20
CA THR A 207 17.19 0.99 -10.98
C THR A 207 16.53 0.32 -12.19
N VAL A 208 17.24 -0.62 -12.83
CA VAL A 208 16.72 -1.41 -13.95
C VAL A 208 17.00 -2.89 -13.68
N ILE A 209 15.93 -3.70 -13.66
CA ILE A 209 16.03 -5.15 -13.57
C ILE A 209 15.81 -5.73 -14.98
N ALA A 210 16.88 -6.25 -15.59
CA ALA A 210 16.81 -6.95 -16.86
C ALA A 210 15.98 -8.24 -16.71
N ASN A 211 15.33 -8.69 -17.80
CA ASN A 211 14.52 -9.92 -17.76
C ASN A 211 15.32 -11.16 -17.33
N SER A 212 16.61 -11.22 -17.67
CA SER A 212 17.51 -12.31 -17.24
C SER A 212 17.70 -12.32 -15.71
N THR A 213 17.97 -11.15 -15.12
CA THR A 213 18.07 -10.98 -13.67
C THR A 213 16.75 -11.30 -12.99
N TRP A 214 15.64 -10.77 -13.51
CA TRP A 214 14.31 -11.06 -12.96
C TRP A 214 14.03 -12.56 -12.88
N LYS A 215 14.31 -13.30 -13.96
CA LYS A 215 14.10 -14.77 -14.02
C LYS A 215 14.81 -15.53 -12.91
N SER A 216 15.99 -15.07 -12.46
CA SER A 216 16.78 -15.77 -11.44
C SER A 216 16.38 -15.42 -10.00
N LEU A 217 15.50 -14.45 -9.79
CA LEU A 217 15.11 -14.04 -8.43
C LEU A 217 14.12 -15.04 -7.81
N PRO A 218 14.25 -15.35 -6.51
CA PRO A 218 13.22 -16.06 -5.76
C PRO A 218 11.88 -15.29 -5.78
N LEU A 219 10.76 -16.01 -5.70
CA LEU A 219 9.43 -15.39 -5.77
C LEU A 219 9.20 -14.33 -4.68
N LEU A 220 9.68 -14.53 -3.46
CA LEU A 220 9.57 -13.52 -2.39
C LEU A 220 10.31 -12.23 -2.75
N VAL A 221 11.46 -12.33 -3.41
CA VAL A 221 12.21 -11.18 -3.92
C VAL A 221 11.45 -10.49 -5.05
N LYS A 222 10.88 -11.26 -5.99
CA LYS A 222 10.05 -10.70 -7.06
C LYS A 222 8.84 -9.95 -6.51
N ASN A 223 8.19 -10.48 -5.48
CA ASN A 223 7.02 -9.84 -4.87
C ASN A 223 7.35 -8.51 -4.19
N ILE A 224 8.50 -8.40 -3.49
CA ILE A 224 8.90 -7.11 -2.91
C ILE A 224 9.28 -6.09 -4.00
N VAL A 225 9.92 -6.54 -5.07
CA VAL A 225 10.22 -5.70 -6.24
C VAL A 225 8.94 -5.16 -6.88
N SER A 226 7.93 -6.02 -7.07
CA SER A 226 6.61 -5.61 -7.56
C SER A 226 5.92 -4.63 -6.60
N ALA A 227 6.03 -4.84 -5.28
CA ALA A 227 5.46 -3.94 -4.29
C ALA A 227 6.12 -2.55 -4.32
N GLU A 228 7.44 -2.49 -4.51
CA GLU A 228 8.18 -1.23 -4.64
C GLU A 228 7.84 -0.50 -5.95
N TYR A 229 7.71 -1.23 -7.06
CA TYR A 229 7.20 -0.67 -8.31
C TYR A 229 5.81 -0.04 -8.12
N MET A 230 4.90 -0.76 -7.46
CA MET A 230 3.55 -0.26 -7.19
C MET A 230 3.56 1.00 -6.30
N GLU A 231 4.40 1.01 -5.25
CA GLU A 231 4.58 2.17 -4.37
C GLU A 231 5.13 3.39 -5.13
N ALA A 232 6.13 3.20 -5.99
CA ALA A 232 6.69 4.27 -6.82
C ALA A 232 5.63 4.87 -7.77
N GLY A 233 4.72 4.05 -8.30
CA GLY A 233 3.62 4.49 -9.15
C GLY A 233 2.54 5.31 -8.43
N ARG A 234 2.44 5.23 -7.10
CA ARG A 234 1.50 6.00 -6.24
C ARG A 234 0.04 5.97 -6.70
N GLN A 235 -0.40 4.85 -7.28
CA GLN A 235 -1.77 4.65 -7.73
C GLN A 235 -2.42 3.46 -7.03
N SER A 236 -3.75 3.49 -6.93
CA SER A 236 -4.51 2.42 -6.30
C SER A 236 -4.77 1.30 -7.32
N TYR A 237 -4.33 0.08 -6.99
CA TYR A 237 -4.50 -1.11 -7.82
C TYR A 237 -5.53 -2.06 -7.22
N ASP A 238 -6.28 -2.75 -8.08
CA ASP A 238 -7.25 -3.78 -7.66
C ASP A 238 -6.60 -5.16 -7.42
N PHE A 239 -5.30 -5.29 -7.72
CA PHE A 239 -4.50 -6.51 -7.56
C PHE A 239 -3.39 -6.32 -6.53
N LEU A 240 -2.71 -7.41 -6.17
CA LEU A 240 -1.60 -7.44 -5.22
C LEU A 240 -0.24 -7.65 -5.91
N PRO A 241 0.89 -7.41 -5.23
CA PRO A 241 2.22 -7.54 -5.82
C PRO A 241 2.50 -8.90 -6.47
N GLN A 242 2.00 -9.99 -5.88
CA GLN A 242 2.15 -11.33 -6.45
C GLN A 242 1.37 -11.53 -7.74
N ASP A 243 0.26 -10.84 -7.93
CA ASP A 243 -0.50 -10.89 -9.18
C ASP A 243 0.31 -10.23 -10.30
N LEU A 244 0.87 -9.05 -10.03
CA LEU A 244 1.77 -8.37 -10.96
C LEU A 244 3.00 -9.23 -11.27
N THR A 245 3.65 -9.79 -10.25
CA THR A 245 4.77 -10.72 -10.40
C THR A 245 4.42 -11.88 -11.33
N ALA A 246 3.26 -12.52 -11.11
CA ALA A 246 2.81 -13.66 -11.89
C ALA A 246 2.57 -13.30 -13.36
N ARG A 247 2.02 -12.11 -13.63
CA ARG A 247 1.80 -11.62 -14.99
C ARG A 247 3.08 -11.25 -15.71
N ILE A 248 4.04 -10.66 -15.01
CA ILE A 248 5.38 -10.39 -15.56
C ILE A 248 6.06 -11.71 -15.92
N ASP A 249 6.08 -12.70 -15.02
CA ASP A 249 6.66 -14.02 -15.29
C ASP A 249 5.98 -14.72 -16.47
N GLN A 250 4.64 -14.70 -16.54
CA GLN A 250 3.89 -15.26 -17.66
C GLN A 250 4.24 -14.55 -18.98
N PHE A 251 4.34 -13.23 -18.97
CA PHE A 251 4.66 -12.43 -20.16
C PHE A 251 6.07 -12.72 -20.68
N ILE A 252 7.02 -12.90 -19.77
CA ILE A 252 8.39 -13.30 -20.09
C ILE A 252 8.44 -14.74 -20.60
N GLN A 253 7.81 -15.69 -19.91
CA GLN A 253 7.87 -17.12 -20.27
C GLN A 253 7.16 -17.44 -21.58
N SER A 254 6.09 -16.71 -21.92
CA SER A 254 5.37 -16.86 -23.19
C SER A 254 6.11 -16.27 -24.40
N GLY A 255 7.27 -15.65 -24.20
CA GLY A 255 8.06 -15.00 -25.25
C GLY A 255 7.49 -13.65 -25.71
N GLN A 256 6.43 -13.14 -25.09
CA GLN A 256 5.82 -11.85 -25.45
C GLN A 256 6.78 -10.68 -25.16
N ALA A 257 7.57 -10.77 -24.09
CA ALA A 257 8.61 -9.80 -23.81
C ALA A 257 9.59 -9.62 -24.97
N GLU A 258 10.02 -10.71 -25.61
CA GLU A 258 10.93 -10.66 -26.75
C GLU A 258 10.24 -10.11 -28.01
N LYS A 259 9.03 -10.59 -28.31
CA LYS A 259 8.23 -10.12 -29.46
C LYS A 259 7.96 -8.62 -29.39
N MET A 260 7.63 -8.11 -28.20
CA MET A 260 7.32 -6.70 -27.96
C MET A 260 8.54 -5.87 -27.56
N LYS A 261 9.76 -6.45 -27.67
CA LYS A 261 11.04 -5.80 -27.37
C LYS A 261 11.13 -5.19 -25.96
N GLN A 262 10.40 -5.75 -25.01
CA GLN A 262 10.48 -5.37 -23.58
C GLN A 262 11.65 -6.08 -22.94
N ARG A 263 12.63 -5.32 -22.43
CA ARG A 263 13.91 -5.86 -21.96
C ARG A 263 14.07 -5.83 -20.44
N SER A 264 13.18 -5.15 -19.73
CA SER A 264 13.23 -5.02 -18.27
C SER A 264 11.88 -5.29 -17.64
N MET A 265 11.92 -5.71 -16.37
CA MET A 265 10.73 -5.90 -15.54
C MET A 265 9.86 -4.63 -15.50
N GLY A 266 10.47 -3.46 -15.28
CA GLY A 266 9.74 -2.19 -15.22
C GLY A 266 8.98 -1.88 -16.52
N SER A 267 9.62 -2.08 -17.69
CA SER A 267 8.95 -1.86 -18.99
C SER A 267 7.75 -2.78 -19.22
N ILE A 268 7.83 -4.02 -18.72
CA ILE A 268 6.73 -4.99 -18.77
C ILE A 268 5.63 -4.56 -17.80
N ALA A 269 5.98 -4.17 -16.57
CA ALA A 269 5.05 -3.70 -15.56
C ALA A 269 4.28 -2.45 -16.03
N ASP A 270 4.95 -1.47 -16.64
CA ASP A 270 4.32 -0.26 -17.20
C ASP A 270 3.29 -0.62 -18.27
N MET A 271 3.63 -1.54 -19.18
CA MET A 271 2.70 -1.98 -20.20
C MET A 271 1.50 -2.73 -19.61
N LEU A 272 1.75 -3.68 -18.71
CA LEU A 272 0.70 -4.53 -18.15
C LEU A 272 -0.27 -3.72 -17.29
N THR A 273 0.24 -2.77 -16.51
CA THR A 273 -0.59 -1.89 -15.69
C THR A 273 -1.30 -0.82 -16.54
N GLY A 274 -0.63 -0.24 -17.53
CA GLY A 274 -1.23 0.75 -18.43
C GLY A 274 -2.29 0.19 -19.39
N THR A 275 -2.40 -1.13 -19.52
CA THR A 275 -3.41 -1.82 -20.35
C THR A 275 -4.42 -2.61 -19.54
N ASP A 276 -4.45 -2.43 -18.20
CA ASP A 276 -5.30 -3.19 -17.28
C ASP A 276 -5.20 -4.73 -17.48
N ALA A 277 -4.01 -5.20 -17.85
CA ALA A 277 -3.73 -6.60 -18.17
C ALA A 277 -3.37 -7.45 -16.93
N VAL A 278 -3.47 -6.86 -15.73
CA VAL A 278 -3.25 -7.51 -14.43
C VAL A 278 -4.56 -7.46 -13.64
N ARG A 279 -4.96 -8.62 -13.10
CA ARG A 279 -6.20 -8.79 -12.34
C ARG A 279 -5.88 -9.41 -10.99
N GLY A 280 -6.74 -9.11 -10.00
CA GLY A 280 -6.68 -9.80 -8.72
C GLY A 280 -6.89 -11.30 -8.90
N GLY A 281 -6.02 -12.12 -8.30
CA GLY A 281 -6.07 -13.58 -8.40
C GLY A 281 -5.27 -14.17 -9.56
N ASP A 282 -4.63 -13.34 -10.40
CA ASP A 282 -3.73 -13.82 -11.45
C ASP A 282 -2.63 -14.72 -10.88
N PHE A 283 -2.11 -14.41 -9.70
CA PHE A 283 -1.15 -15.27 -9.01
C PHE A 283 -1.68 -16.68 -8.80
N LEU A 284 -2.87 -16.81 -8.21
CA LEU A 284 -3.46 -18.11 -7.89
C LEU A 284 -3.71 -18.93 -9.17
N SER A 285 -4.18 -18.27 -10.24
CA SER A 285 -4.41 -18.94 -11.54
C SER A 285 -3.12 -19.48 -12.19
N LEU A 286 -1.97 -18.89 -11.85
CA LEU A 286 -0.67 -19.22 -12.42
C LEU A 286 0.21 -20.06 -11.48
N LYS A 287 -0.13 -20.13 -10.19
CA LYS A 287 0.68 -20.75 -9.13
C LYS A 287 1.13 -22.16 -9.50
N THR A 288 0.19 -23.03 -9.87
CA THR A 288 0.49 -24.44 -10.18
C THR A 288 1.41 -24.63 -11.39
N ARG A 289 1.48 -23.63 -12.28
CA ARG A 289 2.33 -23.69 -13.47
C ARG A 289 3.70 -23.05 -13.24
N LEU A 290 3.77 -22.00 -12.44
CA LEU A 290 4.97 -21.17 -12.32
C LEU A 290 5.74 -21.36 -11.00
N TYR A 291 5.07 -21.78 -9.92
CA TYR A 291 5.56 -21.57 -8.55
C TYR A 291 5.46 -22.79 -7.62
N ASN A 292 5.36 -24.01 -8.15
CA ASN A 292 5.19 -25.23 -7.33
C ASN A 292 6.28 -25.45 -6.27
N ASN A 293 7.51 -25.00 -6.53
CA ASN A 293 8.68 -25.23 -5.68
C ASN A 293 9.18 -23.94 -5.01
N GLN A 294 8.33 -22.93 -4.86
CA GLN A 294 8.72 -21.66 -4.26
C GLN A 294 8.40 -21.65 -2.77
N THR A 295 9.36 -21.20 -1.96
CA THR A 295 9.16 -20.94 -0.53
C THR A 295 8.23 -19.74 -0.34
N LEU A 296 7.07 -19.99 0.27
CA LEU A 296 6.04 -18.98 0.53
C LEU A 296 5.45 -19.16 1.94
N PRO A 297 5.10 -18.06 2.63
CA PRO A 297 4.40 -18.18 3.90
C PRO A 297 3.02 -18.75 3.67
N GLN A 298 2.51 -19.47 4.66
CA GLN A 298 1.17 -20.07 4.64
C GLN A 298 0.10 -19.00 4.84
N LEU A 299 -0.14 -18.18 3.81
CA LEU A 299 -1.13 -17.09 3.80
C LEU A 299 -2.23 -17.38 2.77
N PRO A 300 -3.50 -17.06 3.04
CA PRO A 300 -4.61 -17.40 2.14
C PRO A 300 -4.53 -16.78 0.73
N PHE A 301 -3.86 -15.64 0.53
CA PHE A 301 -3.66 -15.14 -0.84
C PHE A 301 -2.58 -15.88 -1.64
N PHE A 302 -1.83 -16.79 -1.01
CA PHE A 302 -0.84 -17.63 -1.66
C PHE A 302 -1.33 -19.05 -1.91
N SER A 303 -2.41 -19.48 -1.27
CA SER A 303 -2.97 -20.81 -1.44
C SER A 303 -4.49 -20.68 -1.52
N PRO A 304 -5.16 -21.23 -2.55
CA PRO A 304 -6.60 -21.36 -2.50
C PRO A 304 -6.97 -22.05 -1.18
N ASP A 305 -7.95 -21.54 -0.44
CA ASP A 305 -8.49 -22.23 0.72
C ASP A 305 -8.86 -23.66 0.27
N ASN A 306 -8.31 -24.68 0.94
CA ASN A 306 -8.72 -26.07 0.74
C ASN A 306 -10.13 -26.28 1.29
#